data_AF-A0A2G9NJZ9-F1
#
_entry.id   AF-A0A2G9NJZ9-F1
#
_cell.length_a   1.000
_cell.length_b   1.000
_cell.length_c   1.000
_cell.angle_alpha   90.00
_cell.angle_beta   90.00
_cell.angle_gamma   90.00
#
_symmetry.space_group_name_H-M   'P 1'
#
loop_
_entity.id
_entity.type
_entity.pdbx_description
1 polymer ?
#
loop_
_entity_poly.entity_id
_entity_poly.type
_entity_poly.pdbx_seq_one_letter_code
_entity_poly.pdbx_strand_id
1 'polypeptide(L)'
;MKGGEDKLRQINKKGLSTIVTTLIMVLLVIVAIMIVWGVVNGMLSNTKSRTETLSKCTEISIQTSVKGGTSPTDQSRCGTQFVAGGSEDCQVTVERKLGGGGTIDGLKIVVSDGTSSISEDFTASTGETGNLGEVASKTFTVDQTTATTLIDAVGTSYKITAVPFFLDASGKQVYCNEATYTFSHP
;
A
#
# COMPACT_ATOMS: atom_id res chain seq x y z
N MET A 1 -69.12 -72.40 -1.85
CA MET A 1 -69.00 -71.51 -0.66
C MET A 1 -67.55 -71.10 -0.54
N LYS A 2 -67.32 -69.77 -0.52
CA LYS A 2 -66.28 -68.96 0.18
C LYS A 2 -64.86 -69.54 0.31
N GLY A 3 -63.77 -68.91 -0.15
CA GLY A 3 -63.50 -67.49 -0.42
C GLY A 3 -62.82 -66.84 0.80
N GLY A 4 -61.53 -66.51 0.67
CA GLY A 4 -60.59 -66.10 1.72
C GLY A 4 -59.43 -67.10 1.71
N GLU A 5 -58.18 -66.73 1.48
CA GLU A 5 -57.32 -66.03 2.43
C GLU A 5 -56.05 -65.47 1.73
N ASP A 6 -56.16 -64.36 0.98
CA ASP A 6 -54.99 -63.65 0.45
C ASP A 6 -54.91 -62.25 1.05
N LYS A 7 -54.51 -62.14 2.33
CA LYS A 7 -54.36 -60.83 2.96
C LYS A 7 -53.35 -60.78 4.10
N LEU A 8 -52.10 -61.20 3.88
CA LEU A 8 -51.06 -60.92 4.87
C LEU A 8 -49.74 -60.49 4.22
N ARG A 9 -49.18 -59.42 4.82
CA ARG A 9 -47.83 -58.84 4.65
C ARG A 9 -47.64 -57.75 3.60
N GLN A 10 -48.30 -56.61 3.83
CA GLN A 10 -47.78 -55.32 3.40
C GLN A 10 -46.88 -54.76 4.52
N ILE A 11 -45.58 -55.04 4.45
CA ILE A 11 -44.60 -54.62 5.47
C ILE A 11 -44.33 -53.12 5.28
N ASN A 12 -44.53 -52.33 6.36
CA ASN A 12 -44.35 -50.89 6.43
C ASN A 12 -42.94 -50.44 6.00
N LYS A 13 -42.76 -50.05 4.73
CA LYS A 13 -41.56 -49.35 4.22
C LYS A 13 -41.56 -47.84 4.47
N LYS A 14 -42.57 -47.31 5.19
CA LYS A 14 -42.79 -45.87 5.36
C LYS A 14 -41.83 -45.17 6.33
N GLY A 15 -41.05 -45.91 7.13
CA GLY A 15 -40.10 -45.33 8.09
C GLY A 15 -38.71 -45.01 7.51
N LEU A 16 -38.26 -45.77 6.50
CA LEU A 16 -36.89 -45.65 5.96
C LEU A 16 -36.70 -44.41 5.08
N SER A 17 -37.75 -43.97 4.36
CA SER A 17 -37.68 -42.81 3.47
C SER A 17 -37.45 -41.50 4.23
N THR A 18 -38.02 -41.35 5.43
CA THR A 18 -37.90 -40.14 6.26
C THR A 18 -36.48 -39.94 6.80
N ILE A 19 -35.79 -41.03 7.12
CA ILE A 19 -34.41 -40.99 7.62
C ILE A 19 -33.46 -40.61 6.48
N VAL A 20 -33.69 -41.15 5.28
CA VAL A 20 -32.87 -40.83 4.11
C VAL A 20 -33.04 -39.38 3.70
N THR A 21 -34.27 -38.83 3.71
CA THR A 21 -34.50 -37.42 3.38
C THR A 21 -33.90 -36.46 4.40
N THR A 22 -33.96 -36.79 5.69
CA THR A 22 -33.31 -35.97 6.73
C THR A 22 -31.79 -36.02 6.63
N LEU A 23 -31.19 -37.17 6.33
CA LEU A 23 -29.75 -37.27 6.06
C LEU A 23 -29.31 -36.44 4.86
N ILE A 24 -30.07 -36.48 3.76
CA ILE A 24 -29.77 -35.66 2.57
C ILE A 24 -29.88 -34.17 2.89
N MET A 25 -30.91 -33.75 3.64
CA MET A 25 -31.06 -32.37 4.11
C MET A 25 -29.84 -31.91 4.91
N VAL A 26 -29.38 -32.71 5.87
CA VAL A 26 -28.20 -32.36 6.70
C VAL A 26 -26.92 -32.29 5.86
N LEU A 27 -26.75 -33.22 4.92
CA LEU A 27 -25.56 -33.26 4.06
C LEU A 27 -25.48 -32.03 3.14
N LEU A 28 -26.60 -31.56 2.60
CA LEU A 28 -26.65 -30.34 1.79
C LEU A 28 -26.30 -29.08 2.59
N VAL A 29 -26.71 -29.01 3.85
CA VAL A 29 -26.38 -27.87 4.73
C VAL A 29 -24.88 -27.79 5.01
N ILE A 30 -24.21 -28.93 5.24
CA ILE A 30 -22.76 -28.95 5.47
C ILE A 30 -21.98 -28.43 4.25
N VAL A 31 -22.37 -28.84 3.04
CA VAL A 31 -21.76 -28.37 1.80
C VAL A 31 -21.93 -26.85 1.63
N ALA A 32 -23.12 -26.33 1.93
CA ALA A 32 -23.37 -24.89 1.86
C ALA A 32 -22.46 -24.10 2.83
N ILE A 33 -22.26 -24.60 4.05
CA ILE A 33 -21.37 -23.98 5.04
C ILE A 33 -19.91 -23.95 4.55
N MET A 34 -19.44 -25.03 3.91
CA MET A 34 -18.08 -25.11 3.37
C MET A 34 -17.81 -24.03 2.30
N ILE A 35 -18.79 -23.78 1.41
CA ILE A 35 -18.65 -22.76 0.36
C ILE A 35 -18.55 -21.36 0.97
N VAL A 36 -19.41 -21.05 1.95
CA VAL A 36 -19.38 -19.76 2.65
C VAL A 36 -18.03 -19.53 3.33
N TRP A 37 -17.47 -20.57 3.98
CA TRP A 37 -16.17 -20.46 4.64
C TRP A 37 -15.03 -20.17 3.66
N GLY A 38 -15.07 -20.76 2.46
CA GLY A 38 -14.09 -20.50 1.41
C GLY A 38 -14.05 -19.03 0.99
N VAL A 39 -15.22 -18.40 0.80
CA VAL A 39 -15.32 -16.99 0.41
C VAL A 39 -14.86 -16.07 1.55
N VAL A 40 -15.30 -16.34 2.78
CA VAL A 40 -14.93 -15.55 3.96
C VAL A 40 -13.41 -15.61 4.19
N ASN A 41 -12.80 -16.79 4.07
CA ASN A 41 -11.35 -16.94 4.29
C ASN A 41 -10.52 -16.21 3.22
N GLY A 42 -10.99 -16.19 1.96
CA GLY A 42 -10.33 -15.43 0.89
C GLY A 42 -10.40 -13.91 1.08
N MET A 43 -11.46 -13.38 1.70
CA MET A 43 -11.52 -11.96 2.10
C MET A 43 -10.65 -11.66 3.33
N LEU A 44 -10.59 -12.58 4.31
CA LEU A 44 -9.78 -12.39 5.51
C LEU A 44 -8.28 -12.39 5.23
N SER A 45 -7.78 -13.22 4.31
CA SER A 45 -6.35 -13.25 3.96
C SER A 45 -5.86 -11.93 3.35
N ASN A 46 -6.69 -11.30 2.50
CA ASN A 46 -6.36 -10.01 1.88
C ASN A 46 -6.43 -8.82 2.86
N THR A 47 -7.11 -8.98 3.99
CA THR A 47 -7.24 -7.91 4.99
C THR A 47 -6.07 -7.91 5.98
N LYS A 48 -5.56 -9.10 6.36
CA LYS A 48 -4.46 -9.22 7.34
C LYS A 48 -3.15 -8.55 6.88
N SER A 49 -2.77 -8.75 5.62
CA SER A 49 -1.55 -8.15 5.04
C SER A 49 -1.59 -6.62 5.04
N ARG A 50 -2.77 -6.04 4.85
CA ARG A 50 -2.96 -4.59 4.83
C ARG A 50 -2.90 -3.99 6.23
N THR A 51 -3.44 -4.69 7.24
CA THR A 51 -3.41 -4.23 8.64
C THR A 51 -2.01 -4.24 9.23
N GLU A 52 -1.21 -5.29 8.99
CA GLU A 52 0.18 -5.36 9.46
C GLU A 52 1.06 -4.27 8.83
N THR A 53 0.76 -3.90 7.59
CA THR A 53 1.47 -2.84 6.87
C THR A 53 1.11 -1.45 7.39
N LEU A 54 -0.18 -1.22 7.70
CA LEU A 54 -0.66 0.03 8.27
C LEU A 54 -0.11 0.27 9.69
N SER A 55 0.04 -0.77 10.52
CA SER A 55 0.65 -0.62 11.85
C SER A 55 2.13 -0.22 11.79
N LYS A 56 2.82 -0.48 10.68
CA LYS A 56 4.20 0.02 10.51
C LYS A 56 4.21 1.52 10.24
N CYS A 57 3.16 2.07 9.62
CA CYS A 57 3.08 3.48 9.27
C CYS A 57 2.87 4.41 10.47
N THR A 58 2.18 3.96 11.53
CA THR A 58 1.75 4.82 12.65
C THR A 58 2.91 5.36 13.50
N GLU A 59 4.05 4.69 13.49
CA GLU A 59 5.21 5.07 14.31
C GLU A 59 6.37 5.63 13.48
N ILE A 60 6.21 5.73 12.15
CA ILE A 60 7.27 6.27 11.29
C ILE A 60 7.20 7.78 11.28
N SER A 61 8.26 8.41 11.80
CA SER A 61 8.50 9.83 11.65
C SER A 61 9.62 10.07 10.65
N ILE A 62 9.37 10.93 9.68
CA ILE A 62 10.31 11.30 8.63
C ILE A 62 10.59 12.79 8.71
N GLN A 63 11.80 13.21 8.41
CA GLN A 63 12.13 14.61 8.20
C GLN A 63 12.70 14.78 6.81
N THR A 64 12.21 15.79 6.11
CA THR A 64 12.68 16.16 4.77
C THR A 64 13.46 17.46 4.86
N SER A 65 14.58 17.50 4.16
CA SER A 65 15.39 18.71 4.00
C SER A 65 15.91 18.80 2.57
N VAL A 66 16.01 20.02 2.05
CA VAL A 66 16.64 20.26 0.74
C VAL A 66 18.12 20.52 0.97
N LYS A 67 18.97 19.81 0.22
CA LYS A 67 20.40 20.10 0.25
C LYS A 67 20.67 21.29 -0.67
N GLY A 68 20.89 22.47 -0.08
CA GLY A 68 21.48 23.62 -0.78
C GLY A 68 22.94 23.33 -1.12
N GLY A 69 23.46 23.94 -2.19
CA GLY A 69 24.87 23.87 -2.51
C GLY A 69 25.72 24.44 -1.36
N THR A 70 27.02 24.17 -1.38
CA THR A 70 27.96 24.63 -0.33
C THR A 70 28.14 26.16 -0.27
N SER A 71 27.54 26.92 -1.18
CA SER A 71 27.60 28.39 -1.19
C SER A 71 26.29 29.00 -0.65
N PRO A 72 26.34 30.06 0.18
CA PRO A 72 25.16 30.82 0.61
C PRO A 72 24.40 31.51 -0.54
N THR A 73 24.96 31.54 -1.75
CA THR A 73 24.29 31.95 -2.99
C THR A 73 23.70 30.79 -3.81
N ASP A 74 23.98 29.54 -3.43
CA ASP A 74 23.42 28.30 -4.02
C ASP A 74 22.23 27.81 -3.17
N GLN A 75 21.27 28.70 -2.90
CA GLN A 75 20.06 28.35 -2.16
C GLN A 75 19.25 27.31 -2.94
N SER A 76 18.94 26.19 -2.29
CA SER A 76 18.03 25.11 -2.73
C SER A 76 17.94 24.87 -4.26
N ARG A 77 18.70 23.89 -4.76
CA ARG A 77 18.65 23.44 -6.17
C ARG A 77 17.28 22.90 -6.64
N CYS A 78 16.29 22.86 -5.77
CA CYS A 78 14.89 22.79 -6.17
C CYS A 78 14.41 24.24 -6.45
N GLY A 79 14.77 24.81 -7.61
CA GLY A 79 14.12 26.01 -8.15
C GLY A 79 14.95 27.27 -8.45
N THR A 80 16.22 27.37 -8.06
CA THR A 80 17.03 28.55 -8.43
C THR A 80 17.71 28.34 -9.78
N GLN A 81 17.00 28.72 -10.85
CA GLN A 81 17.51 28.91 -12.20
C GLN A 81 17.75 27.63 -13.02
N PHE A 82 16.73 27.21 -13.77
CA PHE A 82 16.91 26.36 -14.94
C PHE A 82 17.69 27.15 -16.00
N VAL A 83 18.99 26.90 -16.12
CA VAL A 83 19.70 27.26 -17.35
C VAL A 83 19.29 26.22 -18.38
N ALA A 84 18.67 26.62 -19.48
CA ALA A 84 18.34 25.71 -20.57
C ALA A 84 19.62 24.95 -21.01
N GLY A 85 19.70 23.65 -20.69
CA GLY A 85 20.89 22.82 -20.91
C GLY A 85 21.66 22.38 -19.66
N GLY A 86 21.26 22.79 -18.45
CA GLY A 86 21.79 22.30 -17.18
C GLY A 86 20.84 21.29 -16.52
N SER A 87 21.32 20.08 -16.25
CA SER A 87 20.61 19.06 -15.46
C SER A 87 20.81 19.36 -13.97
N GLU A 88 20.03 20.27 -13.41
CA GLU A 88 20.04 20.53 -11.97
C GLU A 88 18.88 19.77 -11.33
N ASP A 89 19.18 18.54 -10.92
CA ASP A 89 18.20 17.70 -10.24
C ASP A 89 17.93 18.18 -8.80
N CYS A 90 16.69 18.01 -8.33
CA CYS A 90 16.27 18.42 -6.99
C CYS A 90 16.73 17.37 -5.96
N GLN A 91 17.72 17.72 -5.13
CA GLN A 91 18.23 16.83 -4.08
C GLN A 91 17.42 16.95 -2.78
N VAL A 92 16.65 15.91 -2.49
CA VAL A 92 15.82 15.80 -1.29
C VAL A 92 16.46 14.82 -0.32
N THR A 93 16.87 15.31 0.85
CA THR A 93 17.38 14.46 1.93
C THR A 93 16.24 14.09 2.86
N VAL A 94 16.01 12.79 2.98
CA VAL A 94 15.00 12.19 3.85
C VAL A 94 15.72 11.50 4.99
N GLU A 95 15.38 11.89 6.21
CA GLU A 95 15.85 11.25 7.43
C GLU A 95 14.68 10.54 8.10
N ARG A 96 14.87 9.26 8.43
CA ARG A 96 13.92 8.53 9.28
C ARG A 96 14.34 8.69 10.74
N LYS A 97 13.41 9.12 11.59
CA LYS A 97 13.61 9.11 13.05
C LYS A 97 13.33 7.72 13.62
N LEU A 98 13.68 7.52 14.89
CA LEU A 98 13.36 6.29 15.62
C LEU A 98 11.84 6.07 15.65
N GLY A 99 11.41 4.84 15.40
CA GLY A 99 10.00 4.43 15.42
C GLY A 99 9.57 3.57 14.22
N GLY A 100 8.55 2.74 14.46
CA GLY A 100 7.95 1.83 13.48
C GLY A 100 8.77 0.59 13.22
N GLY A 101 8.10 -0.56 13.12
CA GLY A 101 8.76 -1.83 12.88
C GLY A 101 9.27 -1.99 11.44
N GLY A 102 10.56 -2.28 11.28
CA GLY A 102 11.15 -2.76 10.04
C GLY A 102 11.74 -1.67 9.14
N THR A 103 12.31 -2.08 8.00
CA THR A 103 12.88 -1.17 6.99
C THR A 103 11.77 -0.69 6.07
N ILE A 104 11.70 0.61 5.76
CA ILE A 104 10.79 1.15 4.74
C ILE A 104 11.15 0.53 3.39
N ASP A 105 10.19 0.08 2.59
CA ASP A 105 10.49 -0.56 1.29
C ASP A 105 10.73 0.47 0.19
N GLY A 106 10.14 1.65 0.31
CA GLY A 106 10.43 2.76 -0.56
C GLY A 106 9.80 4.08 -0.13
N LEU A 107 10.11 5.12 -0.89
CA LEU A 107 9.67 6.49 -0.64
C LEU A 107 9.10 7.09 -1.91
N LYS A 108 7.93 7.71 -1.78
CA LYS A 108 7.39 8.60 -2.80
C LYS A 108 7.71 10.03 -2.42
N ILE A 109 8.43 10.74 -3.28
CA ILE A 109 8.73 12.15 -3.09
C ILE A 109 7.87 12.96 -4.04
N VAL A 110 7.18 13.95 -3.51
CA VAL A 110 6.33 14.89 -4.25
C VAL A 110 6.87 16.29 -4.04
N VAL A 111 7.14 17.00 -5.12
CA VAL A 111 7.53 18.42 -5.11
C VAL A 111 6.42 19.21 -5.79
N SER A 112 5.92 20.26 -5.14
CA SER A 112 4.82 21.07 -5.67
C SER A 112 4.99 22.54 -5.35
N ASP A 113 4.62 23.43 -6.27
CA ASP A 113 4.54 24.89 -6.08
C ASP A 113 3.10 25.36 -5.71
N GLY A 114 2.18 24.41 -5.47
CA GLY A 114 0.76 24.66 -5.24
C GLY A 114 -0.11 24.73 -6.49
N THR A 115 0.49 24.83 -7.68
CA THR A 115 -0.19 24.82 -9.00
C THR A 115 0.16 23.56 -9.79
N SER A 116 1.43 23.20 -9.81
CA SER A 116 2.03 22.04 -10.45
C SER A 116 2.63 21.11 -9.40
N SER A 117 2.75 19.83 -9.73
CA SER A 117 3.42 18.85 -8.88
C SER A 117 4.13 17.80 -9.72
N ILE A 118 5.34 17.45 -9.30
CA ILE A 118 6.08 16.30 -9.79
C ILE A 118 6.17 15.27 -8.67
N SER A 119 6.19 13.98 -9.02
CA SER A 119 6.37 12.94 -8.03
C SER A 119 7.14 11.76 -8.58
N GLU A 120 8.05 11.22 -7.78
CA GLU A 120 8.84 10.04 -8.11
C GLU A 120 8.81 9.04 -6.97
N ASP A 121 8.74 7.76 -7.35
CA ASP A 121 8.75 6.63 -6.43
C ASP A 121 10.15 5.99 -6.45
N PHE A 122 10.84 6.03 -5.32
CA PHE A 122 12.14 5.41 -5.11
C PHE A 122 11.95 4.06 -4.43
N THR A 123 12.46 2.99 -5.05
CA THR A 123 12.39 1.61 -4.54
C THR A 123 13.75 0.94 -4.68
N ALA A 124 13.95 -0.23 -4.05
CA ALA A 124 15.09 -1.08 -4.40
C ALA A 124 15.17 -1.44 -5.91
N SER A 125 14.03 -1.45 -6.62
CA SER A 125 13.96 -1.87 -8.02
C SER A 125 14.37 -0.79 -9.03
N THR A 126 14.40 0.49 -8.63
CA THR A 126 14.82 1.61 -9.51
C THR A 126 16.34 1.83 -9.51
N GLY A 127 17.13 1.00 -8.81
CA GLY A 127 18.59 1.15 -8.69
C GLY A 127 19.02 2.17 -7.64
N GLU A 128 18.17 3.15 -7.32
CA GLU A 128 18.29 4.00 -6.15
C GLU A 128 17.47 3.45 -5.00
N THR A 129 18.08 2.69 -4.08
CA THR A 129 17.33 1.99 -3.03
C THR A 129 16.47 2.94 -2.18
N GLY A 130 15.15 2.94 -2.38
CA GLY A 130 14.20 3.66 -1.51
C GLY A 130 14.18 3.18 -0.06
N ASN A 131 14.89 2.09 0.24
CA ASN A 131 14.93 1.49 1.55
C ASN A 131 15.60 2.40 2.57
N LEU A 132 14.88 2.69 3.66
CA LEU A 132 15.35 3.55 4.73
C LEU A 132 15.16 2.84 6.08
N GLY A 133 16.30 2.45 6.67
CA GLY A 133 16.35 1.88 8.02
C GLY A 133 16.06 2.93 9.10
N GLU A 134 15.88 2.48 10.34
CA GLU A 134 15.73 3.39 11.47
C GLU A 134 16.97 4.28 11.64
N VAL A 135 16.76 5.57 11.92
CA VAL A 135 17.83 6.58 12.08
C VAL A 135 18.71 6.74 10.83
N ALA A 136 18.27 6.21 9.68
CA ALA A 136 18.99 6.37 8.43
C ALA A 136 18.60 7.69 7.76
N SER A 137 19.57 8.30 7.10
CA SER A 137 19.38 9.44 6.22
C SER A 137 19.82 9.07 4.82
N LYS A 138 19.03 9.48 3.83
CA LYS A 138 19.36 9.29 2.41
C LYS A 138 18.95 10.49 1.59
N THR A 139 19.81 10.87 0.65
CA THR A 139 19.51 11.90 -0.36
C THR A 139 19.01 11.22 -1.63
N PHE A 140 17.90 11.71 -2.14
CA PHE A 140 17.26 11.30 -3.37
C PHE A 140 17.33 12.43 -4.38
N THR A 141 17.49 12.05 -5.64
CA THR A 141 17.60 12.99 -6.75
C THR A 141 16.29 12.91 -7.52
N VAL A 142 15.45 13.94 -7.40
CA VAL A 142 14.19 14.02 -8.14
C VAL A 142 14.47 14.60 -9.52
N ASP A 143 14.27 13.79 -10.55
CA ASP A 143 14.49 14.19 -11.93
C ASP A 143 13.35 15.11 -12.39
N GLN A 144 13.70 16.35 -12.71
CA GLN A 144 12.74 17.36 -13.17
C GLN A 144 12.60 17.38 -14.70
N THR A 145 13.42 16.62 -15.44
CA THR A 145 13.42 16.59 -16.91
C THR A 145 12.20 15.88 -17.48
N THR A 146 11.55 15.01 -16.70
CA THR A 146 10.33 14.29 -17.09
C THR A 146 9.04 15.07 -16.82
N ALA A 147 9.13 16.23 -16.16
CA ALA A 147 8.00 17.06 -15.82
C ALA A 147 7.49 17.84 -17.05
N THR A 148 6.31 17.47 -17.55
CA THR A 148 5.61 18.18 -18.64
C THR A 148 5.22 19.62 -18.29
N THR A 149 5.18 19.94 -16.99
CA THR A 149 5.11 21.30 -16.46
C THR A 149 6.33 21.49 -15.57
N LEU A 150 7.35 22.18 -16.09
CA LEU A 150 8.47 22.62 -15.27
C LEU A 150 7.92 23.42 -14.11
N ILE A 151 8.40 23.11 -12.90
CA ILE A 151 8.17 23.92 -11.72
C ILE A 151 9.07 25.16 -11.89
N ASP A 152 8.61 26.12 -12.68
CA ASP A 152 9.35 27.33 -13.03
C ASP A 152 9.17 28.36 -11.92
N ALA A 153 10.14 28.43 -11.01
CA ALA A 153 9.97 29.29 -9.86
C ALA A 153 11.28 29.74 -9.23
N VAL A 154 11.90 30.70 -9.90
CA VAL A 154 12.76 31.64 -9.20
C VAL A 154 11.89 32.46 -8.23
N GLY A 155 11.98 32.16 -6.93
CA GLY A 155 11.32 32.91 -5.86
C GLY A 155 9.88 32.52 -5.54
N THR A 156 9.44 31.30 -5.86
CA THR A 156 8.17 30.77 -5.32
C THR A 156 8.43 29.66 -4.32
N SER A 157 7.54 29.58 -3.33
CA SER A 157 7.65 28.56 -2.30
C SER A 157 7.22 27.19 -2.78
N TYR A 158 8.10 26.21 -2.62
CA TYR A 158 7.79 24.81 -2.88
C TYR A 158 7.45 24.06 -1.61
N LYS A 159 6.53 23.11 -1.76
CA LYS A 159 6.19 22.07 -0.81
C LYS A 159 6.82 20.76 -1.26
N ILE A 160 7.73 20.24 -0.46
CA ILE A 160 8.26 18.88 -0.62
C ILE A 160 7.55 17.98 0.37
N THR A 161 7.07 16.84 -0.10
CA THR A 161 6.36 15.82 0.66
C THR A 161 7.01 14.48 0.40
N ALA A 162 7.55 13.84 1.44
CA ALA A 162 7.99 12.45 1.37
C ALA A 162 6.92 11.55 2.02
N VAL A 163 6.52 10.51 1.30
CA VAL A 163 5.52 9.53 1.74
C VAL A 163 6.18 8.16 1.70
N PRO A 164 6.47 7.55 2.87
CA PRO A 164 7.04 6.21 2.88
C PRO A 164 5.97 5.20 2.48
N PHE A 165 6.39 4.08 1.91
CA PHE A 165 5.51 2.95 1.63
C PHE A 165 6.19 1.62 1.93
N PHE A 166 5.34 0.62 2.07
CA PHE A 166 5.72 -0.78 2.23
C PHE A 166 5.12 -1.61 1.11
N LEU A 167 5.75 -2.73 0.80
CA LEU A 167 5.18 -3.72 -0.10
C LEU A 167 4.33 -4.70 0.70
N ASP A 168 3.11 -4.95 0.22
CA ASP A 168 2.31 -6.06 0.73
C ASP A 168 2.83 -7.42 0.23
N ALA A 169 2.20 -8.51 0.68
CA ALA A 169 2.59 -9.87 0.29
C ALA A 169 2.50 -10.15 -1.23
N SER A 170 1.83 -9.29 -2.00
CA SER A 170 1.74 -9.36 -3.46
C SER A 170 2.77 -8.48 -4.17
N GLY A 171 3.61 -7.76 -3.43
CA GLY A 171 4.58 -6.81 -3.98
C GLY A 171 3.96 -5.46 -4.34
N LYS A 172 2.75 -5.15 -3.87
CA LYS A 172 2.07 -3.89 -4.14
C LYS A 172 2.39 -2.84 -3.08
N GLN A 173 2.62 -1.60 -3.51
CA GLN A 173 2.92 -0.47 -2.64
C GLN A 173 1.70 -0.03 -1.80
N VAL A 174 1.92 0.17 -0.51
CA VAL A 174 0.97 0.68 0.48
C VAL A 174 1.60 1.91 1.15
N TYR A 175 1.09 3.09 0.81
CA TYR A 175 1.62 4.37 1.28
C TYR A 175 1.16 4.73 2.70
N CYS A 176 2.08 5.28 3.49
CA CYS A 176 1.83 5.83 4.82
C CYS A 176 1.44 7.32 4.71
N ASN A 177 0.14 7.58 4.57
CA ASN A 177 -0.43 8.92 4.43
C ASN A 177 -0.18 9.86 5.64
N GLU A 178 0.03 9.31 6.84
CA GLU A 178 0.22 10.09 8.07
C GLU A 178 1.64 10.67 8.26
N ALA A 179 2.64 10.14 7.54
CA ALA A 179 4.05 10.57 7.66
C ALA A 179 4.41 11.67 6.65
N THR A 180 3.49 12.61 6.39
CA THR A 180 3.69 13.68 5.40
C THR A 180 4.35 14.90 6.06
N TYR A 181 5.61 15.16 5.71
CA TYR A 181 6.31 16.37 6.16
C TYR A 181 6.43 17.36 5.02
N THR A 182 5.93 18.57 5.25
CA THR A 182 5.99 19.70 4.32
C THR A 182 7.14 20.61 4.72
N PHE A 183 8.14 20.73 3.85
CA PHE A 183 9.11 21.82 3.93
C PHE A 183 8.68 22.92 2.95
N SER A 184 8.64 24.17 3.42
CA SER A 184 8.37 25.36 2.61
C SER A 184 9.65 26.19 2.54
N HIS A 185 10.23 26.35 1.35
CA HIS A 185 11.33 27.31 1.15
C HIS A 185 10.76 28.64 0.64
N PRO A 186 11.17 29.81 1.16
CA PRO A 186 10.84 31.11 0.55
C PRO A 186 11.65 31.35 -0.72
#